data_AF-A0A084WUX1-F1
#
_entry.id   AF-A0A084WUX1-F1
#
_cell.length_a   1.000
_cell.length_b   1.000
_cell.length_c   1.000
_cell.angle_alpha   90.00
_cell.angle_beta   90.00
_cell.angle_gamma   90.00
#
_symmetry.space_group_name_H-M   'P 1'
#
loop_
_entity.id
_entity.type
_entity.pdbx_description
1 polymer ?
#
loop_
_entity_poly.entity_id
_entity_poly.type
_entity_poly.pdbx_seq_one_letter_code
_entity_poly.pdbx_strand_id
1 'polypeptide(L)' 'MEVHYQHSALRRGEIVDRPSVGKQYISRDYIQPQWLFDSVNQRKLLPTNKYFIGAVLPPHLSPFTRDSVIYVPPEELGT' A
#
# COMPACT_ATOMS: atom_id res chain seq x y z
N MET A 1 21.53 2.42 -19.65
CA MET A 1 20.71 2.85 -18.48
C MET A 1 20.23 1.58 -17.80
N GLU A 2 21.17 0.87 -17.16
CA GLU A 2 20.89 -0.39 -16.49
C GLU A 2 20.28 -0.11 -15.12
N VAL A 3 19.05 -0.56 -14.96
CA VAL A 3 18.53 -1.23 -13.77
C VAL A 3 19.34 -1.02 -12.49
N HIS A 4 19.07 0.09 -11.80
CA HIS A 4 19.29 0.21 -10.35
C HIS A 4 18.24 -0.60 -9.56
N TYR A 5 17.96 -1.83 -10.01
CA TYR A 5 17.05 -2.78 -9.37
C TYR A 5 17.84 -3.80 -8.55
N GLN A 6 18.90 -3.39 -7.85
CA GLN A 6 19.63 -4.24 -6.91
C GLN A 6 20.40 -3.35 -5.93
N HIS A 7 19.73 -2.71 -4.97
CA HIS A 7 20.42 -2.21 -3.76
C HIS A 7 19.56 -2.52 -2.54
N SER A 8 19.61 -3.80 -2.17
CA SER A 8 19.19 -4.38 -0.90
C SER A 8 20.13 -3.96 0.23
N ALA A 9 20.14 -2.67 0.54
CA ALA A 9 20.72 -2.13 1.77
C ALA A 9 19.65 -1.27 2.47
N LEU A 10 18.82 -1.94 3.28
CA LEU A 10 17.88 -1.42 4.31
C LEU A 10 17.58 0.09 4.25
N ARG A 11 16.97 0.59 3.17
CA ARG A 11 16.32 1.90 3.22
C ARG A 11 15.10 1.79 4.11
N ARG A 12 15.00 2.64 5.12
CA ARG A 12 13.84 2.66 6.01
C ARG A 12 12.66 3.31 5.30
N GLY A 13 11.55 2.60 5.24
CA GLY A 13 10.28 3.16 4.80
C GLY A 13 9.69 4.09 5.87
N GLU A 14 9.28 5.28 5.47
CA GLU A 14 8.52 6.22 6.28
C GLU A 14 7.15 6.41 5.65
N ILE A 15 6.10 6.02 6.38
CA ILE A 15 4.73 6.15 5.90
C ILE A 15 4.27 7.59 6.04
N VAL A 16 3.83 8.21 4.95
CA VAL A 16 3.43 9.61 4.88
C VAL A 16 2.06 9.76 4.24
N ASP A 17 1.12 10.31 5.00
CA ASP A 17 -0.25 10.64 4.58
C ASP A 17 -0.42 12.16 4.34
N ARG A 18 0.58 12.77 3.71
CA ARG A 18 0.62 14.21 3.41
C ARG A 18 1.04 14.41 1.95
N PRO A 19 0.56 15.47 1.28
CA PRO A 19 0.89 15.73 -0.12
C PRO A 19 2.38 16.04 -0.34
N SER A 20 3.10 16.46 0.70
CA SER A 20 4.53 16.74 0.65
C SER A 20 5.19 16.61 2.03
N VAL A 21 6.51 16.47 2.04
CA VAL A 21 7.35 16.44 3.24
C VAL A 21 8.41 17.52 3.10
N GLY A 22 8.51 18.41 4.10
CA GLY A 22 9.45 19.54 4.06
C GLY A 22 10.91 19.10 4.05
N LYS A 23 11.31 18.16 4.93
CA LYS A 23 12.69 17.66 5.01
C LYS A 23 12.74 16.18 4.64
N GLN A 24 13.48 15.86 3.57
CA GLN A 24 13.67 14.50 3.10
C GLN A 24 15.10 14.01 3.36
N TYR A 25 15.24 12.74 3.73
CA TYR A 25 16.52 12.06 3.90
C TYR A 25 16.71 11.02 2.80
N ILE A 26 17.87 11.05 2.11
CA ILE A 26 18.20 10.12 1.02
C ILE A 26 18.21 8.64 1.47
N SER A 27 18.39 8.40 2.78
CA SER A 27 18.37 7.07 3.39
C SER A 27 16.96 6.53 3.67
N ARG A 28 15.91 7.28 3.31
CA ARG A 28 14.51 6.91 3.54
C ARG A 28 13.71 6.90 2.25
N ASP A 29 12.76 5.98 2.20
CA ASP A 29 11.71 5.98 1.19
C ASP A 29 10.45 6.57 1.84
N TYR A 30 9.91 7.64 1.27
CA TYR A 30 8.67 8.26 1.73
C TYR A 30 7.49 7.70 0.95
N ILE A 31 6.65 6.91 1.61
CA ILE A 31 5.69 6.00 0.96
C ILE A 31 4.28 6.29 1.48
N GLN A 32 3.29 6.27 0.58
CA GLN A 32 1.87 6.44 0.91
C GLN A 32 1.34 5.22 1.70
N PRO A 33 0.35 5.40 2.62
CA PRO A 33 -0.18 4.32 3.46
C PRO A 33 -0.68 3.09 2.70
N GLN A 34 -1.18 3.27 1.48
CA GLN A 34 -1.68 2.21 0.59
C GLN A 34 -0.68 1.05 0.41
N TRP A 35 0.63 1.33 0.39
CA TRP A 35 1.66 0.30 0.25
C TRP A 35 1.61 -0.75 1.37
N LEU A 36 1.37 -0.31 2.60
CA LEU A 36 1.28 -1.21 3.75
C LEU A 36 0.08 -2.15 3.60
N PHE A 37 -1.09 -1.58 3.30
CA PHE A 37 -2.32 -2.34 3.15
C PHE A 37 -2.24 -3.32 1.96
N ASP A 38 -1.75 -2.89 0.81
CA ASP A 38 -1.59 -3.78 -0.34
C ASP A 38 -0.57 -4.88 -0.09
N SER A 39 0.54 -4.57 0.59
CA SER A 39 1.55 -5.57 0.93
C SER A 39 1.00 -6.63 1.88
N VAL A 40 0.19 -6.22 2.86
CA VAL A 40 -0.52 -7.12 3.78
C VAL A 40 -1.57 -7.94 3.04
N ASN A 41 -2.42 -7.30 2.24
CA ASN A 41 -3.48 -7.95 1.47
C ASN A 41 -2.93 -9.01 0.51
N GLN A 42 -1.79 -8.74 -0.13
CA GLN A 42 -1.12 -9.65 -1.07
C GLN A 42 -0.14 -10.61 -0.39
N ARG A 43 0.07 -10.49 0.93
CA ARG A 43 1.09 -11.24 1.69
C ARG A 43 2.47 -11.20 1.04
N LYS A 44 2.83 -10.05 0.47
CA LYS A 44 4.06 -9.85 -0.30
C LYS A 44 4.60 -8.45 -0.06
N LEU A 45 5.92 -8.32 0.10
CA LEU A 45 6.57 -7.01 0.12
C LEU A 45 6.52 -6.39 -1.28
N LEU A 46 5.70 -5.36 -1.46
CA LEU A 46 5.55 -4.69 -2.74
C LEU A 46 6.68 -3.68 -2.98
N PRO A 47 7.02 -3.38 -4.25
CA PRO A 47 8.03 -2.39 -4.56
C PRO A 47 7.55 -0.98 -4.16
N THR A 48 8.37 -0.25 -3.40
CA THR A 48 8.01 1.04 -2.78
C THR A 48 7.83 2.17 -3.79
N ASN A 49 8.54 2.13 -4.92
CA ASN A 49 8.55 3.19 -5.94
C ASN A 49 7.17 3.49 -6.57
N LYS A 50 6.26 2.52 -6.59
CA LYS A 50 4.87 2.72 -7.08
C LYS A 50 3.98 3.48 -6.10
N TYR A 51 4.47 3.68 -4.88
CA TYR A 51 3.69 4.23 -3.77
C TYR A 51 4.36 5.46 -3.17
N PHE A 52 5.39 6.03 -3.81
CA PHE A 52 5.99 7.29 -3.34
C PHE A 52 4.95 8.42 -3.30
N ILE A 53 5.21 9.43 -2.47
CA ILE A 53 4.38 10.63 -2.40
C ILE A 53 4.17 11.20 -3.82
N GLY A 54 2.93 11.49 -4.19
CA GLY A 54 2.57 12.04 -5.50
C GLY A 54 2.54 11.02 -6.65
N ALA A 55 2.93 9.76 -6.42
CA ALA A 55 2.73 8.70 -7.39
C ALA A 55 1.24 8.39 -7.56
N VAL A 56 0.83 8.09 -8.80
CA VAL A 56 -0.49 7.51 -9.07
C VAL A 56 -0.53 6.13 -8.45
N LEU A 57 -1.43 5.95 -7.49
CA LEU A 57 -1.55 4.70 -6.74
C LEU A 57 -2.10 3.57 -7.62
N PRO A 58 -1.63 2.32 -7.43
CA PRO A 58 -2.29 1.15 -7.99
C PRO A 58 -3.77 1.08 -7.55
N PRO A 59 -4.67 0.50 -8.37
CA PRO A 59 -6.05 0.27 -7.96
C PRO A 59 -6.11 -0.51 -6.64
N HIS A 60 -6.81 0.04 -5.64
CA HIS A 60 -6.98 -0.62 -4.35
C HIS A 60 -7.87 -1.86 -4.52
N LEU A 61 -7.36 -3.02 -4.11
CA LEU A 61 -8.13 -4.26 -4.05
C LEU A 61 -8.53 -4.53 -2.59
N SER A 62 -9.76 -4.18 -2.24
CA SER A 62 -10.31 -4.45 -0.91
C SER A 62 -10.41 -5.96 -0.68
N PRO A 63 -9.91 -6.49 0.46
CA PRO A 63 -10.05 -7.92 0.77
C PRO A 63 -11.51 -8.31 1.08
N PHE A 64 -12.39 -7.33 1.30
CA PHE A 64 -13.79 -7.52 1.62
C PHE A 64 -14.71 -7.46 0.40
N THR A 65 -14.22 -6.94 -0.73
CA THR A 65 -14.96 -6.97 -1.99
C THR A 65 -14.68 -8.31 -2.68
N ARG A 66 -15.28 -9.37 -2.14
CA ARG A 66 -15.61 -10.55 -2.95
C ARG A 66 -17.02 -10.32 -3.45
N ASP A 67 -17.23 -10.40 -4.76
CA ASP A 67 -18.52 -10.20 -5.44
C ASP A 67 -19.63 -11.22 -5.05
N SER A 68 -19.63 -11.80 -3.85
CA SER A 68 -20.62 -12.83 -3.51
C SER A 68 -20.88 -13.12 -2.02
N VAL A 69 -20.47 -12.28 -1.07
CA VAL A 69 -20.90 -12.47 0.33
C VAL A 69 -21.39 -11.15 0.91
N ILE A 70 -22.66 -10.86 0.61
CA ILE A 70 -23.41 -9.85 1.37
C ILE A 70 -23.64 -10.46 2.75
N TYR A 71 -23.14 -9.79 3.79
CA TYR A 71 -23.54 -10.11 5.16
C TYR A 71 -25.05 -9.84 5.27
N VAL A 72 -25.84 -10.89 5.51
CA VAL A 72 -27.25 -10.79 5.87
C VAL A 72 -27.32 -10.94 7.39
N PRO A 73 -27.71 -9.90 8.14
CA PRO A 73 -27.89 -9.98 9.57
C PRO A 73 -28.87 -11.11 9.96
N PRO A 74 -28.65 -11.85 11.06
CA PRO A 74 -29.54 -12.94 11.49
C PRO A 74 -31.00 -12.53 11.68
N GLU A 75 -31.25 -11.28 12.09
CA GLU A 75 -32.57 -10.69 12.22
C GLU A 75 -33.35 -10.56 10.90
N GLU A 76 -32.67 -10.55 9.76
CA GLU A 76 -33.27 -10.51 8.42
C GLU A 76 -33.53 -11.90 7.84
N LEU A 77 -33.06 -12.98 8.50
CA LEU A 77 -33.13 -14.34 7.95
C LEU A 77 -34.49 -15.03 8.14
N GLY A 78 -35.44 -14.44 8.89
CA GLY A 78 -36.80 -14.94 9.07
C GLY A 78 -36.90 -16.35 9.67
N THR A 79 -37.48 -16.50 10.86
CA THR A 79 -37.95 -17.81 11.37
C THR A 79 -39.02 -18.43 10.48
#